data_AF-A0A3P7JI51-F1
#
_entry.id   AF-A0A3P7JI51-F1
#
_cell.length_a   1.000
_cell.length_b   1.000
_cell.length_c   1.000
_cell.angle_alpha   90.00
_cell.angle_beta   90.00
_cell.angle_gamma   90.00
#
_symmetry.space_group_name_H-M   'P 1'
#
loop_
_entity.id
_entity.type
_entity.pdbx_description
1 polymer ?
#
loop_
_entity_poly.entity_id
_entity_poly.type
_entity_poly.pdbx_seq_one_letter_code
_entity_poly.pdbx_strand_id
1 'polypeptide(L)'
;DQDTRRLLNAKLTTRGKNEGALVELLYPTIYKLSCLLDLRFFPFDVQTCRLTFGSWTFDNTLIDYFPHNVTHAIGTANCIDNEGWTVLTT
;
A
#
# COMPACT_ATOMS: atom_id res chain seq x y z
N ASP A 1 20.13 -13.92 13.64
CA ASP A 1 19.13 -14.98 13.40
C ASP A 1 17.71 -14.44 13.15
N GLN A 2 17.23 -13.39 13.84
CA GLN A 2 15.96 -12.71 13.48
C GLN A 2 16.15 -11.50 12.54
N ASP A 3 17.21 -10.71 12.73
CA ASP A 3 17.48 -9.54 11.88
C ASP A 3 17.91 -9.91 10.46
N THR A 4 18.59 -11.05 10.31
CA THR A 4 18.95 -11.60 9.00
C THR A 4 17.70 -12.02 8.21
N ARG A 5 16.63 -12.47 8.89
CA ARG A 5 15.36 -12.85 8.24
C ARG A 5 14.57 -11.64 7.73
N ARG A 6 14.70 -10.48 8.38
CA ARG A 6 14.07 -9.23 7.89
C ARG A 6 14.58 -8.86 6.50
N LEU A 7 15.88 -9.03 6.27
CA LEU A 7 16.50 -8.71 4.98
C LEU A 7 16.05 -9.63 3.83
N LEU A 8 15.37 -10.76 4.09
CA LEU A 8 14.88 -11.65 3.04
C LEU A 8 13.83 -11.00 2.13
N ASN A 9 13.09 -10.02 2.65
CA ASN A 9 12.07 -9.29 1.89
C ASN A 9 12.60 -7.96 1.34
N ALA A 10 13.89 -7.66 1.50
CA ALA A 10 14.50 -6.45 0.97
C ALA A 10 15.16 -6.76 -0.38
N LYS A 11 14.70 -6.10 -1.44
CA LYS A 11 15.34 -6.15 -2.77
C LYS A 11 16.11 -4.85 -2.99
N LEU A 12 17.40 -4.98 -3.26
CA LEU A 12 18.28 -3.85 -3.55
C LEU A 12 18.60 -3.80 -5.04
N THR A 13 18.46 -2.63 -5.64
CA THR A 13 18.87 -2.35 -7.02
C THR A 13 19.83 -1.17 -7.02
N THR A 14 21.09 -1.39 -7.41
CA THR A 14 22.10 -0.32 -7.51
C THR A 14 21.80 0.57 -8.71
N ARG A 15 21.89 1.90 -8.54
CA ARG A 15 21.57 2.85 -9.61
C ARG A 15 22.79 3.33 -10.42
N GLY A 16 23.99 3.11 -9.89
CA GLY A 16 25.24 3.52 -10.53
C GLY A 16 26.20 4.13 -9.51
N LYS A 17 27.35 4.60 -9.99
CA LYS A 17 28.35 5.24 -9.12
C LYS A 17 27.80 6.57 -8.62
N ASN A 18 27.77 6.75 -7.29
CA ASN A 18 27.27 7.94 -6.60
C ASN A 18 25.74 8.18 -6.65
N GLU A 19 24.94 7.26 -7.20
CA GLU A 19 23.48 7.41 -7.30
C GLU A 19 22.70 6.64 -6.22
N GLY A 20 23.41 6.04 -5.26
CA GLY A 20 22.82 5.22 -4.21
C GLY A 20 22.19 3.93 -4.74
N ALA A 21 21.18 3.45 -4.01
CA ALA A 21 20.45 2.24 -4.34
C ALA A 21 18.95 2.44 -4.14
N LEU A 22 18.14 1.81 -4.99
CA LEU A 22 16.71 1.62 -4.76
C LEU A 22 16.55 0.44 -3.81
N VAL A 23 15.87 0.67 -2.70
CA VAL A 23 15.54 -0.37 -1.71
C VAL A 23 14.03 -0.60 -1.74
N GLU A 24 13.63 -1.80 -2.12
CA GLU A 24 12.24 -2.23 -2.14
C GLU A 24 11.99 -3.17 -0.96
N LEU A 25 11.01 -2.83 -0.12
CA LEU A 25 10.66 -3.60 1.08
C LEU A 25 9.37 -4.39 0.82
N LEU A 26 9.49 -5.66 0.48
CA LEU A 26 8.42 -6.54 0.00
C LEU A 26 7.83 -7.39 1.14
N TYR A 27 7.44 -6.76 2.25
CA TYR A 27 6.89 -7.49 3.40
C TYR A 27 5.39 -7.78 3.24
N PRO A 28 4.97 -9.05 3.24
CA PRO A 28 3.56 -9.39 3.22
C PRO A 28 2.91 -8.88 4.52
N THR A 29 1.90 -8.02 4.38
CA THR A 29 1.25 -7.35 5.51
C THR A 29 -0.26 -7.35 5.33
N ILE A 30 -0.99 -7.55 6.42
CA ILE A 30 -2.45 -7.38 6.48
C ILE A 30 -2.73 -6.02 7.10
N TYR A 31 -3.33 -5.11 6.33
CA TYR A 31 -3.76 -3.80 6.82
C TYR A 31 -5.23 -3.86 7.24
N LYS A 32 -5.53 -3.31 8.42
CA LYS A 32 -6.90 -3.10 8.90
C LYS A 32 -7.13 -1.59 9.01
N LEU A 33 -8.10 -1.08 8.28
CA LEU A 33 -8.47 0.34 8.31
C LEU A 33 -9.90 0.51 8.83
N SER A 34 -10.18 1.68 9.38
CA SER A 34 -11.54 2.11 9.66
C SER A 34 -12.08 2.88 8.45
N CYS A 35 -13.31 2.57 8.06
CA CYS A 35 -14.02 3.23 6.96
C CYS A 35 -15.44 3.55 7.40
N LEU A 36 -15.92 4.76 7.10
CA LEU A 36 -17.29 5.15 7.35
C LEU A 36 -18.17 4.65 6.21
N LEU A 37 -19.19 3.85 6.53
CA LEU A 37 -20.10 3.29 5.55
C LEU A 37 -21.33 4.17 5.38
N ASP A 38 -21.75 4.34 4.13
CA ASP A 38 -23.02 4.96 3.77
C ASP A 38 -24.07 3.88 3.48
N LEU A 39 -25.01 3.70 4.41
CA LEU A 39 -26.01 2.62 4.36
C LEU A 39 -27.36 3.04 3.79
N ARG A 40 -27.47 4.23 3.18
CA ARG A 40 -28.75 4.76 2.67
C ARG A 40 -29.44 3.85 1.64
N PHE A 41 -28.65 3.06 0.90
CA PHE A 41 -29.12 2.22 -0.20
C PHE A 41 -28.89 0.73 0.01
N PHE A 42 -28.63 0.30 1.25
CA PHE A 42 -28.43 -1.12 1.55
C PHE A 42 -29.59 -1.99 1.01
N PRO A 43 -29.33 -3.14 0.35
CA PRO A 43 -28.04 -3.81 0.15
C PRO A 43 -27.32 -3.46 -1.17
N PHE A 44 -27.76 -2.40 -1.87
CA PHE A 44 -27.22 -1.96 -3.16
C PHE A 44 -26.40 -0.66 -3.02
N ASP A 45 -25.62 -0.59 -1.94
CA ASP A 45 -24.79 0.55 -1.60
C ASP A 45 -23.41 0.51 -2.26
N VAL A 46 -22.78 1.68 -2.34
CA VAL A 46 -21.40 1.85 -2.82
C VAL A 46 -20.61 2.52 -1.72
N GLN A 47 -19.41 2.00 -1.45
CA GLN A 47 -18.56 2.46 -0.36
C GLN A 47 -17.26 3.06 -0.89
N THR A 48 -16.89 4.22 -0.35
CA THR A 48 -15.60 4.88 -0.64
C THR A 48 -14.73 4.86 0.60
N CYS A 49 -13.74 3.97 0.60
CA CYS A 49 -12.80 3.83 1.72
C CYS A 49 -11.44 4.41 1.37
N ARG A 50 -10.87 5.18 2.31
CA ARG A 50 -9.56 5.83 2.14
C ARG A 50 -8.50 5.16 3.02
N LEU A 51 -7.41 4.73 2.40
CA LEU A 51 -6.20 4.30 3.09
C LEU A 51 -5.22 5.48 3.12
N THR A 52 -4.60 5.71 4.28
CA THR A 52 -3.56 6.74 4.43
C THR A 52 -2.31 6.08 4.96
N PHE A 53 -1.23 6.19 4.19
CA PHE A 53 0.08 5.67 4.54
C PHE A 53 1.05 6.82 4.81
N GLY A 54 1.88 6.65 5.81
CA GLY A 54 2.90 7.63 6.20
C GLY A 54 3.81 7.06 7.27
N SER A 55 4.94 7.71 7.49
CA SER A 55 5.78 7.38 8.64
C SER A 55 5.08 7.81 9.92
N TRP A 56 5.30 7.05 10.99
CA TRP A 56 4.84 7.43 12.32
C TRP A 56 5.73 8.51 12.95
N THR A 57 7.04 8.47 12.64
CA THR A 57 8.05 9.30 13.31
C THR A 57 8.50 10.50 12.50
N PHE A 58 8.23 10.49 11.20
CA PHE A 58 8.72 11.51 10.27
C PHE A 58 7.57 12.02 9.43
N ASP A 59 7.61 13.30 9.12
CA ASP A 59 6.65 13.96 8.23
C ASP A 59 7.26 14.20 6.85
N ASN A 60 6.54 14.98 6.04
CA ASN A 60 6.94 15.34 4.70
C ASN A 60 8.07 16.38 4.62
N THR A 61 8.62 16.84 5.74
CA THR A 61 9.84 17.67 5.74
C THR A 61 11.12 16.82 5.65
N LEU A 62 11.01 15.54 6.01
CA LEU A 62 12.13 14.59 6.06
C LEU A 62 11.96 13.43 5.08
N ILE A 63 10.72 13.05 4.75
CA ILE A 63 10.43 11.96 3.82
C ILE A 63 9.45 12.42 2.75
N ASP A 64 9.87 12.34 1.49
CA ASP A 64 8.96 12.56 0.37
C ASP A 64 8.17 11.28 0.05
N TYR A 65 6.85 11.41 -0.05
CA TYR A 65 5.94 10.31 -0.35
C TYR A 65 5.40 10.42 -1.78
N PHE A 66 5.58 9.36 -2.56
CA PHE A 66 5.02 9.28 -3.91
C PHE A 66 4.37 7.91 -4.13
N PRO A 67 3.17 7.83 -4.71
CA PRO A 67 2.63 6.57 -5.18
C PRO A 67 3.48 6.07 -6.34
N HIS A 68 3.73 4.76 -6.40
CA HIS A 68 4.46 4.16 -7.51
C HIS A 68 3.74 4.38 -8.86
N ASN A 69 2.40 4.34 -8.84
CA ASN A 69 1.57 4.69 -9.97
C ASN A 69 0.41 5.58 -9.49
N VAL A 70 0.29 6.78 -10.08
CA VAL A 70 -0.73 7.77 -9.69
C VAL A 70 -2.14 7.33 -10.09
N THR A 71 -2.26 6.58 -11.19
CA THR A 71 -3.55 6.12 -11.74
C THR A 71 -4.02 4.79 -11.17
N HIS A 72 -3.09 3.98 -10.65
CA HIS A 72 -3.35 2.64 -10.14
C HIS A 72 -2.48 2.41 -8.90
N ALA A 73 -2.74 3.20 -7.85
CA ALA A 73 -1.92 3.15 -6.64
C ALA A 73 -2.05 1.81 -5.91
N ILE A 74 -3.21 1.14 -6.03
CA ILE A 74 -3.46 -0.20 -5.51
C ILE A 74 -3.51 -1.18 -6.68
N GLY A 75 -2.55 -2.11 -6.72
CA GLY A 75 -2.51 -3.16 -7.74
C GLY A 75 -3.55 -4.26 -7.47
N THR A 76 -4.47 -4.46 -8.41
CA THR A 76 -5.53 -5.48 -8.32
C THR A 76 -5.28 -6.72 -9.18
N ALA A 77 -4.11 -6.81 -9.84
CA ALA A 77 -3.79 -7.90 -10.77
C ALA A 77 -3.84 -9.31 -10.15
N ASN A 78 -3.52 -9.42 -8.84
CA ASN A 78 -3.59 -10.67 -8.07
C ASN A 78 -4.64 -10.58 -6.94
N CYS A 79 -5.75 -9.87 -7.20
CA CYS A 79 -6.85 -9.76 -6.25
C CYS A 79 -7.74 -11.01 -6.32
N ILE A 80 -8.16 -11.52 -5.17
CA ILE A 80 -9.17 -12.57 -5.07
C ILE A 80 -10.49 -11.85 -4.77
N ASP A 81 -11.51 -12.11 -5.60
CA ASP A 81 -12.81 -11.49 -5.45
C ASP A 81 -13.50 -11.90 -4.14
N ASN A 82 -14.20 -10.94 -3.53
CA ASN A 82 -14.99 -11.19 -2.34
C ASN A 82 -16.45 -11.51 -2.69
N GLU A 83 -17.11 -12.33 -1.87
CA GLU A 83 -18.51 -12.74 -2.11
C GLU A 83 -19.53 -11.61 -1.86
N GLY A 84 -19.20 -10.61 -1.04
CA GLY A 84 -20.10 -9.52 -0.67
C GLY A 84 -19.75 -8.15 -1.25
N TRP A 85 -18.56 -7.99 -1.80
CA TRP A 85 -18.04 -6.70 -2.28
C TRP A 85 -17.29 -6.86 -3.59
N THR A 86 -17.48 -5.90 -4.50
CA THR A 86 -16.70 -5.80 -5.74
C THR A 86 -15.93 -4.49 -5.77
N VAL A 87 -14.70 -4.52 -6.29
CA VAL A 87 -13.86 -3.32 -6.41
C VAL A 87 -14.21 -2.59 -7.70
N LEU A 88 -14.75 -1.38 -7.59
CA LEU A 88 -15.11 -0.56 -8.75
C LEU A 88 -13.93 0.26 -9.28
N THR A 89 -13.14 0.85 -8.38
CA THR A 89 -12.00 1.73 -8.71
C THR A 89 -11.03 1.83 -7.52
N THR A 90 -9.76 2.12 -7.80
CA THR A 90 -8.68 2.28 -6.82
C THR A 90 -7.83 3.51 -7.09
#